data_AF-A0A818RFV0-F1
#
_entry.id   AF-A0A818RFV0-F1
#
_cell.length_a   1.000
_cell.length_b   1.000
_cell.length_c   1.000
_cell.angle_alpha   90.00
_cell.angle_beta   90.00
_cell.angle_gamma   90.00
#
_symmetry.space_group_name_H-M   'P 1'
#
loop_
_entity.id
_entity.type
_entity.pdbx_description
1 polymer ?
#
loop_
_entity_poly.entity_id
_entity_poly.type
_entity_poly.pdbx_seq_one_letter_code
_entity_poly.pdbx_strand_id
1 'polypeptide(L)'
;MWVQPNNTSHPSNVIFVNEVDSTGNETNVKSSDSLFSSGQWISRYFQYKQWHGPHLFSLFFNHKQQKVTGSGEDDVGEFSIDGIYSLNTRRIALTKKYQKGTGNSSQNLGHTVIIQIKWDSQKQLFDGKWYVKTNKYQGEDKFELQFDQSTIVVDKQ
;
A
#
# COMPACT_ATOMS: atom_id res chain seq x y z
N MET A 1 -14.28 25.99 -9.52
CA MET A 1 -13.68 26.56 -8.29
C MET A 1 -12.98 25.41 -7.59
N TRP A 2 -11.66 25.31 -7.71
CA TRP A 2 -10.89 24.20 -7.13
C TRP A 2 -10.54 24.57 -5.69
N VAL A 3 -11.13 23.88 -4.72
CA VAL A 3 -10.72 23.97 -3.33
C VAL A 3 -9.37 23.27 -3.23
N GLN A 4 -8.31 24.00 -2.92
CA GLN A 4 -7.03 23.38 -2.59
C GLN A 4 -7.19 22.63 -1.26
N PRO A 5 -6.85 21.33 -1.17
CA PRO A 5 -6.84 20.66 0.11
C PRO A 5 -5.75 21.27 0.99
N ASN A 6 -6.11 21.47 2.26
CA ASN A 6 -5.22 21.92 3.32
C ASN A 6 -3.86 21.20 3.28
N ASN A 7 -2.81 21.93 3.66
CA ASN A 7 -1.43 21.47 3.76
C ASN A 7 -1.28 20.43 4.89
N THR A 8 -1.84 19.24 4.74
CA THR A 8 -1.62 18.10 5.63
C THR A 8 -0.38 17.36 5.14
N SER A 9 0.76 17.65 5.75
CA SER A 9 1.92 16.76 5.65
C SER A 9 1.49 15.41 6.20
N HIS A 10 1.45 14.37 5.35
CA HIS A 10 1.35 13.01 5.84
C HIS A 10 2.58 12.71 6.73
N PRO A 11 2.44 11.86 7.76
CA PRO A 11 3.59 11.47 8.58
C PRO A 11 4.65 10.78 7.71
N SER A 12 5.90 10.80 8.17
CA SER A 12 6.93 9.98 7.55
C SER A 12 6.59 8.50 7.69
N ASN A 13 7.08 7.65 6.78
CA ASN A 13 6.82 6.21 6.84
C ASN A 13 7.22 5.60 8.19
N VAL A 14 8.32 6.08 8.78
CA VAL A 14 8.82 5.60 10.09
C VAL A 14 7.87 5.98 11.21
N ILE A 15 7.34 7.21 11.20
CA ILE A 15 6.37 7.65 12.20
C ILE A 15 5.07 6.85 12.04
N PHE A 16 4.58 6.70 10.82
CA PHE A 16 3.31 6.01 10.54
C PHE A 16 3.30 4.56 11.05
N VAL A 17 4.35 3.77 10.79
CA VAL A 17 4.36 2.34 11.19
C VAL A 17 4.57 2.13 12.69
N ASN A 18 5.08 3.13 13.42
CA ASN A 18 5.33 3.05 14.86
C ASN A 18 4.25 3.74 15.70
N GLU A 19 3.26 4.37 15.06
CA GLU A 19 2.13 4.98 15.75
C GLU A 19 1.25 3.89 16.38
N VAL A 20 1.10 3.97 17.71
CA VAL A 20 0.26 3.06 18.50
C VAL A 20 -1.13 3.66 18.58
N ASP A 21 -2.14 2.90 18.17
CA ASP A 21 -3.53 3.33 18.33
C ASP A 21 -3.89 3.35 19.84
N SER A 22 -4.36 4.49 20.35
CA SER A 22 -4.77 4.68 21.75
C SER A 22 -6.01 3.86 22.17
N THR A 23 -6.58 3.08 21.25
CA THR A 23 -7.77 2.26 21.48
C THR A 23 -7.36 0.79 21.52
N GLY A 24 -7.21 0.29 22.75
CA GLY A 24 -6.72 -1.05 23.04
C GLY A 24 -7.66 -2.20 22.66
N ASN A 25 -7.06 -3.39 22.78
CA ASN A 25 -7.66 -4.73 22.85
C ASN A 25 -8.36 -5.25 21.58
N GLU A 26 -7.55 -5.67 20.59
CA GLU A 26 -7.95 -6.73 19.66
C GLU A 26 -7.21 -8.04 19.95
N THR A 27 -7.78 -8.83 20.86
CA THR A 27 -7.44 -10.24 21.07
C THR A 27 -8.10 -11.08 19.96
N ASN A 28 -7.49 -11.11 18.79
CA ASN A 28 -7.65 -12.24 17.87
C ASN A 28 -6.36 -12.40 17.08
N VAL A 29 -5.50 -13.27 17.59
CA VAL A 29 -4.14 -13.46 17.07
C VAL A 29 -4.23 -14.42 15.89
N LYS A 30 -4.59 -13.90 14.70
CA LYS A 30 -3.80 -14.31 13.53
C LYS A 30 -2.37 -13.95 13.90
N SER A 31 -1.45 -14.92 13.88
CA SER A 31 -0.03 -14.61 14.07
C SER A 31 0.29 -13.42 13.17
N SER A 32 0.81 -12.32 13.71
CA SER A 32 1.08 -11.11 12.95
C SER A 32 1.96 -11.40 11.73
N ASP A 33 2.78 -12.45 11.79
CA ASP A 33 3.56 -12.96 10.68
C ASP A 33 2.71 -13.42 9.48
N SER A 34 1.52 -13.99 9.72
CA SER A 34 0.61 -14.44 8.66
C SER A 34 -0.02 -13.30 7.85
N LEU A 35 -0.02 -12.07 8.39
CA LEU A 35 -0.53 -10.89 7.69
C LEU A 35 0.48 -10.34 6.67
N PHE A 36 1.77 -10.67 6.81
CA PHE A 36 2.86 -10.11 6.00
C PHE A 36 3.52 -11.21 5.19
N SER A 37 2.73 -11.85 4.33
CA SER A 37 3.18 -12.94 3.47
C SER A 37 3.76 -12.41 2.16
N SER A 38 4.90 -12.98 1.76
CA SER A 38 5.46 -12.71 0.43
C SER A 38 4.63 -13.42 -0.64
N GLY A 39 4.42 -12.77 -1.79
CA GLY A 39 3.62 -13.34 -2.88
C GLY A 39 2.88 -12.26 -3.68
N GLN A 40 1.79 -12.68 -4.34
CA GLN A 40 0.91 -11.77 -5.07
C GLN A 40 -0.05 -11.06 -4.11
N TRP A 41 -0.29 -9.79 -4.40
CA TRP A 41 -1.19 -8.93 -3.67
C TRP A 41 -2.10 -8.21 -4.66
N ILE A 42 -3.36 -8.07 -4.28
CA ILE A 42 -4.38 -7.35 -5.03
C ILE A 42 -4.55 -5.97 -4.40
N SER A 43 -4.53 -4.94 -5.22
CA SER A 43 -4.76 -3.57 -4.80
C SER A 43 -5.87 -2.88 -5.57
N ARG A 44 -6.45 -1.87 -4.94
CA ARG A 44 -7.27 -0.86 -5.61
C ARG A 44 -7.05 0.50 -4.98
N TYR A 45 -7.21 1.55 -5.76
CA TYR A 45 -7.05 2.92 -5.28
C TYR A 45 -8.18 3.80 -5.81
N PHE A 46 -8.55 4.81 -5.03
CA PHE A 46 -9.55 5.78 -5.44
C PHE A 46 -8.86 6.99 -6.05
N GLN A 47 -9.26 7.39 -7.26
CA GLN A 47 -8.74 8.58 -7.93
C GLN A 47 -9.81 9.10 -8.89
N TYR A 48 -9.88 10.42 -9.08
CA TYR A 48 -10.84 11.03 -10.01
C TYR A 48 -12.29 10.60 -9.78
N LYS A 49 -12.67 10.41 -8.50
CA LYS A 49 -14.00 9.96 -8.05
C LYS A 49 -14.38 8.54 -8.49
N GLN A 50 -13.41 7.70 -8.85
CA GLN A 50 -13.63 6.31 -9.22
C GLN A 50 -12.60 5.38 -8.58
N TRP A 51 -12.98 4.12 -8.38
CA TRP A 51 -12.06 3.06 -7.99
C TRP A 51 -11.33 2.52 -9.23
N HIS A 52 -10.02 2.39 -9.11
CA HIS A 52 -9.13 1.78 -10.09
C HIS A 52 -8.61 0.44 -9.56
N GLY A 53 -8.50 -0.56 -10.45
CA GLY A 53 -8.16 -1.94 -10.11
C GLY A 53 -9.35 -2.90 -10.24
N PRO A 54 -9.19 -4.18 -9.81
CA PRO A 54 -8.05 -4.71 -9.06
C PRO A 54 -6.76 -4.80 -9.90
N HIS A 55 -5.64 -4.45 -9.28
CA HIS A 55 -4.30 -4.58 -9.85
C HIS A 55 -3.47 -5.57 -9.03
N LEU A 56 -2.80 -6.50 -9.71
CA LEU A 56 -1.94 -7.51 -9.09
C LEU A 56 -0.48 -7.05 -9.08
N PHE A 57 0.19 -7.18 -7.95
CA PHE A 57 1.63 -6.97 -7.86
C PHE A 57 2.27 -7.83 -6.77
N SER A 58 3.59 -7.99 -6.85
CA SER A 58 4.33 -8.82 -5.90
C SER A 58 4.89 -7.99 -4.75
N LEU A 59 4.77 -8.51 -3.53
CA LEU A 59 5.49 -8.01 -2.35
C LEU A 59 6.33 -9.12 -1.74
N PHE A 60 7.52 -8.76 -1.26
CA PHE A 60 8.47 -9.64 -0.60
C PHE A 60 8.82 -9.06 0.78
N PHE A 61 8.47 -9.78 1.83
CA PHE A 61 8.63 -9.35 3.22
C PHE A 61 9.88 -9.96 3.85
N ASN A 62 10.71 -9.11 4.44
CA ASN A 62 11.83 -9.52 5.28
C ASN A 62 11.46 -9.28 6.76
N HIS A 63 11.04 -10.34 7.44
CA HIS A 63 10.60 -10.30 8.85
C HIS A 63 11.71 -9.87 9.83
N LYS A 64 12.98 -10.16 9.53
CA LYS A 64 14.10 -9.78 10.41
C LYS A 64 14.34 -8.27 10.40
N GLN A 65 14.17 -7.64 9.24
CA GLN A 65 14.42 -6.21 9.04
C GLN A 65 13.14 -5.37 9.07
N GLN A 66 11.97 -6.01 9.10
CA GLN A 66 10.66 -5.37 8.90
C GLN A 66 10.63 -4.47 7.66
N LYS A 67 11.22 -4.99 6.58
CA LYS A 67 11.32 -4.36 5.26
C LYS A 67 10.45 -5.10 4.27
N VAL A 68 9.89 -4.38 3.31
CA VAL A 68 9.14 -4.95 2.20
C VAL A 68 9.65 -4.35 0.89
N THR A 69 9.84 -5.19 -0.11
CA THR A 69 10.12 -4.76 -1.48
C THR A 69 9.08 -5.32 -2.42
N GLY A 70 8.99 -4.82 -3.64
CA GLY A 70 8.03 -5.33 -4.60
C GLY A 70 8.10 -4.64 -5.95
N SER A 71 7.24 -5.09 -6.86
CA SER A 71 7.10 -4.52 -8.20
C SER A 71 5.81 -4.98 -8.85
N GLY A 72 5.34 -4.21 -9.82
CA GLY A 72 4.16 -4.55 -10.61
C GLY A 72 3.84 -3.47 -11.62
N GLU A 73 2.61 -3.50 -12.12
CA GLU A 73 2.06 -2.55 -13.09
C GLU A 73 0.61 -2.23 -12.70
N ASP A 74 0.17 -1.01 -13.00
CA ASP A 74 -1.23 -0.59 -12.92
C ASP A 74 -1.57 0.40 -14.05
N ASP A 75 -2.74 1.03 -13.98
CA ASP A 75 -3.22 1.98 -15.00
C ASP A 75 -2.24 3.15 -15.28
N VAL A 76 -1.34 3.46 -14.33
CA VAL A 76 -0.33 4.51 -14.49
C VAL A 76 0.89 3.96 -15.21
N GLY A 77 1.40 2.80 -14.79
CA GLY A 77 2.50 2.09 -15.47
C GLY A 77 3.29 1.18 -14.55
N GLU A 78 4.41 0.65 -15.04
CA GLU A 78 5.31 -0.21 -14.26
C GLU A 78 5.95 0.54 -13.09
N PHE A 79 6.13 -0.16 -11.96
CA PHE A 79 6.69 0.41 -10.74
C PHE A 79 7.51 -0.58 -9.91
N SER A 80 8.37 -0.03 -9.07
CA SER A 80 9.02 -0.73 -7.94
C SER A 80 8.49 -0.22 -6.61
N ILE A 81 8.62 -1.04 -5.56
CA ILE A 81 8.22 -0.74 -4.19
C ILE A 81 9.40 -0.95 -3.25
N ASP A 82 9.62 0.03 -2.38
CA ASP A 82 10.45 -0.06 -1.18
C ASP A 82 9.64 0.40 0.04
N GLY A 83 9.62 -0.38 1.11
CA GLY A 83 8.76 -0.09 2.26
C GLY A 83 9.25 -0.64 3.59
N ILE A 84 8.51 -0.27 4.63
CA ILE A 84 8.65 -0.78 6.00
C ILE A 84 7.27 -1.15 6.52
N TYR A 85 7.24 -2.06 7.48
CA TYR A 85 6.00 -2.46 8.14
C TYR A 85 6.26 -2.73 9.63
N SER A 86 5.20 -2.95 10.40
CA SER A 86 5.31 -3.26 11.82
C SER A 86 4.39 -4.42 12.18
N LEU A 87 4.99 -5.47 12.74
CA LEU A 87 4.26 -6.62 13.31
C LEU A 87 3.40 -6.20 14.50
N ASN A 88 3.80 -5.16 15.23
CA ASN A 88 3.17 -4.71 16.47
C ASN A 88 1.93 -3.86 16.18
N THR A 89 2.04 -2.91 15.25
CA THR A 89 0.95 -1.97 14.93
C THR A 89 0.10 -2.45 13.75
N ARG A 90 0.53 -3.51 13.06
CA ARG A 90 -0.10 -4.05 11.84
C ARG A 90 -0.26 -2.98 10.74
N ARG A 91 0.77 -2.17 10.57
CA ARG A 91 0.82 -1.06 9.58
C ARG A 91 1.89 -1.31 8.54
N ILE A 92 1.65 -0.84 7.31
CA ILE A 92 2.58 -0.89 6.18
C ILE A 92 2.74 0.52 5.62
N ALA A 93 3.98 0.94 5.37
CA ALA A 93 4.29 2.14 4.62
C ALA A 93 5.18 1.81 3.42
N LEU A 94 4.68 2.10 2.21
CA LEU A 94 5.34 1.80 0.94
C LEU A 94 5.72 3.08 0.22
N THR A 95 6.85 3.01 -0.48
CA THR A 95 7.32 3.99 -1.44
C THR A 95 7.27 3.34 -2.81
N LYS A 96 6.23 3.67 -3.59
CA LYS A 96 6.03 3.18 -4.94
C LYS A 96 6.66 4.16 -5.92
N LYS A 97 7.56 3.70 -6.77
CA LYS A 97 8.24 4.53 -7.78
C LYS A 97 7.92 4.03 -9.17
N TYR A 98 7.27 4.87 -9.98
CA TYR A 98 7.00 4.53 -11.37
C TYR A 98 8.26 4.62 -12.24
N GLN A 99 8.40 3.67 -13.16
CA GLN A 99 9.42 3.70 -14.20
C GLN A 99 8.94 4.64 -15.31
N LYS A 100 9.69 5.71 -15.57
CA LYS A 100 9.34 6.67 -16.62
C LYS A 100 9.36 5.98 -17.99
N GLY A 101 8.34 6.23 -18.80
CA GLY A 101 8.23 5.70 -20.17
C GLY A 101 7.41 4.42 -20.29
N THR A 102 6.81 3.93 -19.20
CA THR A 102 5.88 2.79 -19.19
C THR A 102 4.44 3.29 -18.96
N GLY A 103 3.45 2.48 -19.37
CA GLY A 103 2.03 2.80 -19.16
C GLY A 103 1.58 4.14 -19.75
N ASN A 104 0.75 4.86 -18.99
CA ASN A 104 0.12 6.09 -19.43
C ASN A 104 1.06 7.30 -19.29
N SER A 105 1.66 7.75 -20.39
CA SER A 105 2.61 8.87 -20.41
C SER A 105 2.08 10.22 -19.89
N SER A 106 0.75 10.42 -19.88
CA SER A 106 0.15 11.64 -19.32
C SER A 106 0.11 11.64 -17.79
N GLN A 107 0.12 10.46 -17.17
CA GLN A 107 0.08 10.28 -15.71
C GLN A 107 1.44 9.83 -15.14
N ASN A 108 2.15 8.95 -15.85
CA ASN A 108 3.45 8.45 -15.46
C ASN A 108 4.57 9.44 -15.77
N LEU A 109 4.81 10.31 -14.81
CA LEU A 109 5.94 11.25 -14.81
C LEU A 109 7.23 10.65 -14.22
N GLY A 110 7.29 9.34 -13.96
CA GLY A 110 8.38 8.69 -13.21
C GLY A 110 8.40 9.09 -11.73
N HIS A 111 7.24 9.42 -11.17
CA HIS A 111 7.10 9.98 -9.84
C HIS A 111 6.98 8.91 -8.75
N THR A 112 7.05 9.36 -7.50
CA THR A 112 6.89 8.52 -6.32
C THR A 112 5.53 8.75 -5.67
N VAL A 113 4.90 7.65 -5.26
CA VAL A 113 3.68 7.62 -4.47
C VAL A 113 4.00 6.99 -3.11
N ILE A 114 3.61 7.66 -2.03
CA ILE A 114 3.67 7.10 -0.67
C ILE A 114 2.34 6.43 -0.38
N ILE A 115 2.36 5.21 0.15
CA ILE A 115 1.15 4.47 0.53
C ILE A 115 1.28 4.12 2.00
N GLN A 116 0.29 4.49 2.81
CA GLN A 116 0.26 4.24 4.25
C GLN A 116 -1.07 3.60 4.62
N ILE A 117 -1.00 2.35 5.06
CA ILE A 117 -2.16 1.48 5.26
C ILE A 117 -2.03 0.69 6.56
N LYS A 118 -3.16 0.34 7.16
CA LYS A 118 -3.25 -0.45 8.39
C LYS A 118 -4.20 -1.62 8.20
N TRP A 119 -3.97 -2.68 8.95
CA TRP A 119 -4.86 -3.84 8.94
C TRP A 119 -6.25 -3.48 9.47
N ASP A 120 -7.28 -3.76 8.69
CA ASP A 120 -8.68 -3.71 9.08
C ASP A 120 -9.18 -5.14 9.35
N SER A 121 -9.41 -5.45 10.62
CA SER A 121 -9.85 -6.76 11.09
C SER A 121 -11.28 -7.11 10.62
N GLN A 122 -12.12 -6.12 10.35
CA GLN A 122 -13.50 -6.33 9.89
C GLN A 122 -13.53 -6.62 8.40
N LYS A 123 -12.75 -5.88 7.60
CA LYS A 123 -12.66 -6.06 6.15
C LYS A 123 -11.70 -7.17 5.73
N GLN A 124 -10.83 -7.64 6.64
CA GLN A 124 -9.76 -8.61 6.36
C GLN A 124 -8.81 -8.15 5.24
N LEU A 125 -8.49 -6.85 5.20
CA LEU A 125 -7.54 -6.25 4.26
C LEU A 125 -6.79 -5.10 4.92
N PHE A 126 -5.75 -4.59 4.27
CA PHE A 126 -5.12 -3.34 4.68
C PHE A 126 -5.80 -2.16 3.97
N ASP A 127 -6.22 -1.14 4.72
CA ASP A 127 -6.78 0.10 4.19
C ASP A 127 -6.08 1.35 4.70
N GLY A 128 -6.18 2.43 3.94
CA GLY A 128 -5.55 3.69 4.27
C GLY A 128 -5.50 4.61 3.07
N LYS A 129 -4.37 5.30 2.88
CA LYS A 129 -4.23 6.33 1.85
C LYS A 129 -2.98 6.16 1.00
N TRP A 130 -3.09 6.61 -0.25
CA TRP A 130 -1.94 6.97 -1.08
C TRP A 130 -1.76 8.49 -1.08
N TYR A 131 -0.53 8.93 -1.33
CA TYR A 131 -0.12 10.33 -1.40
C TYR A 131 0.86 10.51 -2.55
N VAL A 132 0.64 11.55 -3.35
CA VAL A 132 1.57 11.93 -4.43
C VAL A 132 1.80 13.42 -4.42
N LYS A 133 3.05 13.81 -4.71
CA LYS A 133 3.42 15.19 -4.96
C LYS A 133 4.43 15.24 -6.09
N THR A 134 4.04 15.92 -7.16
CA THR A 134 4.88 16.24 -8.32
C THR A 134 4.82 17.74 -8.57
N ASN A 135 5.63 18.23 -9.51
CA ASN A 135 5.56 19.63 -9.92
C ASN A 135 4.23 20.00 -10.62
N LYS A 136 3.44 19.02 -11.06
CA LYS A 136 2.20 19.22 -11.83
C LYS A 136 0.93 18.86 -11.06
N TYR A 137 1.05 18.04 -10.03
CA TYR A 137 -0.08 17.44 -9.34
C TYR A 137 0.30 17.07 -7.91
N GLN A 138 -0.62 17.34 -6.99
CA GLN A 138 -0.60 16.84 -5.63
C GLN A 138 -1.97 16.22 -5.35
N GLY A 139 -1.99 15.05 -4.72
CA GLY A 139 -3.22 14.38 -4.36
C GLY A 139 -3.00 13.31 -3.31
N GLU A 140 -4.09 12.96 -2.65
CA GLU A 140 -4.18 11.84 -1.74
C GLU A 140 -5.61 11.29 -1.78
N ASP A 141 -5.75 9.98 -1.63
CA ASP A 141 -7.06 9.35 -1.47
C ASP A 141 -6.91 7.90 -0.99
N LYS A 142 -8.01 7.16 -0.94
CA LYS A 142 -8.10 5.80 -0.41
C LYS A 142 -7.25 4.80 -1.19
N PHE A 143 -6.64 3.87 -0.46
CA PHE A 143 -5.93 2.71 -0.97
C PHE A 143 -6.33 1.46 -0.17
N GLU A 144 -6.52 0.35 -0.87
CA GLU A 144 -6.77 -0.96 -0.26
C GLU A 144 -5.83 -2.02 -0.83
N LEU A 145 -5.42 -2.95 0.03
CA LEU A 145 -4.45 -4.00 -0.28
C LEU A 145 -4.82 -5.31 0.42
N GLN A 146 -4.88 -6.40 -0.34
CA GLN A 146 -5.19 -7.74 0.18
C GLN A 146 -4.26 -8.79 -0.42
N PHE A 147 -3.88 -9.80 0.37
CA PHE A 147 -3.05 -10.90 -0.11
C PHE A 147 -3.86 -11.80 -1.03
N ASP A 148 -3.29 -12.19 -2.18
CA ASP A 148 -3.95 -13.12 -3.09
C ASP A 148 -3.80 -14.57 -2.59
N GLN A 149 -4.89 -15.11 -2.06
CA GLN A 149 -4.94 -16.48 -1.55
C GLN A 149 -5.15 -17.52 -2.65
N SER A 150 -5.40 -17.12 -3.90
CA SER A 150 -5.68 -18.05 -5.00
C SER A 150 -4.47 -18.92 -5.39
N THR A 151 -3.25 -18.49 -5.04
CA THR A 151 -2.02 -19.28 -5.17
C THR A 151 -1.81 -20.34 -4.08
N ILE A 152 -2.63 -20.36 -3.02
CA ILE A 152 -2.60 -21.41 -1.99
C ILE A 152 -3.61 -22.50 -2.37
N VAL A 153 -3.42 -23.15 -3.53
CA VAL A 153 -4.09 -24.42 -3.78
C VAL A 153 -3.32 -25.46 -2.98
N VAL A 154 -3.91 -25.88 -1.87
CA VAL A 154 -3.47 -27.04 -1.09
C VAL A 154 -3.50 -28.24 -2.03
N ASP A 155 -2.34 -28.85 -2.29
CA ASP A 155 -2.25 -30.23 -2.75
C ASP A 155 -3.00 -31.10 -1.73
N LYS A 156 -4.27 -31.36 -2.01
CA LYS A 156 -5.00 -32.43 -1.32
C LYS A 156 -4.55 -33.74 -1.97
N GLN A 157 -3.67 -34.44 -1.26
CA GLN A 157 -3.48 -35.88 -1.42
C GLN A 157 -4.80 -36.63 -1.19
#